data_AF-A0A9P3IRW7-F1
#
_entry.id   AF-A0A9P3IRW7-F1
#
_cell.length_a   1.000
_cell.length_b   1.000
_cell.length_c   1.000
_cell.angle_alpha   90.00
_cell.angle_beta   90.00
_cell.angle_gamma   90.00
#
_symmetry.space_group_name_H-M   'P 1'
#
loop_
_entity.id
_entity.type
_entity.pdbx_description
1 polymer ?
#
loop_
_entity_poly.entity_id
_entity_poly.type
_entity_poly.pdbx_seq_one_letter_code
_entity_poly.pdbx_strand_id
1 'polypeptide(L)'
;LIPHLVASHCITHREAMAAKDAANKFRDFDIIDEVICMLAETLGRSSIWHDRFHGLQEILLKTFLEMQSIFAIRWLSRGEAILRLVANLPAAVLLLHEYDTVTYEVARGYKFHFCLFFLADLLAELNRLN
;
A
#
# COMPACT_ATOMS: atom_id res chain seq x y z
N LEU A 1 -9.60 41.43 5.32
CA LEU A 1 -10.37 40.42 4.55
C LEU A 1 -10.76 41.05 3.23
N ILE A 2 -10.42 40.44 2.09
CA ILE A 2 -10.79 40.94 0.76
C ILE A 2 -12.25 40.53 0.49
N PRO A 3 -13.19 41.45 0.19
CA PRO A 3 -14.64 41.19 0.29
C PRO A 3 -15.25 40.32 -0.81
N HIS A 4 -14.45 39.79 -1.75
CA HIS A 4 -14.94 39.12 -2.97
C HIS A 4 -14.24 37.80 -3.29
N LEU A 5 -13.56 37.18 -2.32
CA LEU A 5 -12.96 35.87 -2.53
C LEU A 5 -14.01 34.78 -2.37
N VAL A 6 -14.52 34.23 -3.48
CA VAL A 6 -15.31 33.01 -3.45
C VAL A 6 -14.35 31.83 -3.28
N ALA A 7 -14.26 31.32 -2.06
CA ALA A 7 -13.52 30.09 -1.80
C ALA A 7 -14.36 28.89 -2.25
N SER A 8 -13.90 28.17 -3.28
CA SER A 8 -14.41 26.85 -3.63
C SER A 8 -13.42 25.79 -3.15
N HIS A 9 -13.91 24.77 -2.46
CA HIS A 9 -13.09 23.63 -2.09
C HIS A 9 -13.09 22.61 -3.22
N CYS A 10 -11.91 22.13 -3.59
CA CYS A 10 -11.78 21.00 -4.51
C CYS A 10 -12.43 19.77 -3.87
N ILE A 11 -13.40 19.16 -4.56
CA ILE A 11 -14.15 17.97 -4.10
C ILE A 11 -13.17 16.84 -3.81
N THR A 12 -12.26 16.56 -4.74
CA THR A 12 -11.17 15.59 -4.60
C THR A 12 -10.31 15.82 -3.35
N HIS A 13 -10.03 17.08 -3.00
CA HIS A 13 -9.28 17.41 -1.80
C HIS A 13 -10.07 17.12 -0.52
N ARG A 14 -11.38 17.40 -0.50
CA ARG A 14 -12.23 17.08 0.66
C ARG A 14 -12.43 15.58 0.83
N GLU A 15 -12.59 14.84 -0.26
CA GLU A 15 -12.67 13.39 -0.24
C GLU A 15 -11.36 12.77 0.26
N ALA A 16 -10.21 13.28 -0.20
CA ALA A 16 -8.91 12.84 0.29
C ALA A 16 -8.75 13.06 1.81
N MET A 17 -9.20 14.21 2.33
CA MET A 17 -9.19 14.47 3.77
C MET A 17 -10.14 13.54 4.54
N ALA A 18 -11.36 13.33 4.03
CA ALA A 18 -12.32 12.44 4.67
C ALA A 18 -11.84 10.99 4.71
N ALA A 19 -11.25 10.49 3.61
CA ALA A 19 -10.66 9.15 3.54
C ALA A 19 -9.48 9.00 4.51
N LYS A 20 -8.62 10.03 4.60
CA LYS A 20 -7.51 10.07 5.56
C LYS A 20 -8.02 10.04 7.01
N ASP A 21 -8.98 10.87 7.35
CA ASP A 21 -9.54 10.94 8.70
C ASP A 21 -10.27 9.65 9.09
N ALA A 22 -10.91 8.98 8.14
CA ALA A 22 -11.49 7.66 8.33
C ALA A 22 -10.41 6.60 8.57
N ALA A 23 -9.35 6.57 7.73
CA ALA A 23 -8.26 5.62 7.86
C ALA A 23 -7.53 5.72 9.22
N ASN A 24 -7.30 6.94 9.72
CA ASN A 24 -6.67 7.18 11.03
C ASN A 24 -7.44 6.55 12.21
N LYS A 25 -8.70 6.14 12.03
CA LYS A 25 -9.49 5.45 13.07
C LYS A 25 -9.24 3.94 13.12
N PHE A 26 -8.56 3.38 12.12
CA PHE A 26 -8.32 1.95 11.98
C PHE A 26 -6.83 1.64 11.97
N ARG A 27 -6.26 1.39 13.16
CA ARG A 27 -4.83 1.07 13.33
C ARG A 27 -4.36 -0.16 12.54
N ASP A 28 -5.28 -1.05 12.19
CA ASP A 28 -4.96 -2.22 11.36
C ASP A 28 -4.49 -1.83 9.95
N PHE A 29 -4.82 -0.63 9.49
CA PHE A 29 -4.34 -0.09 8.23
C PHE A 29 -2.91 0.45 8.32
N ASP A 30 -2.46 0.87 9.50
CA ASP A 30 -1.08 1.32 9.72
C ASP A 30 -0.11 0.15 9.55
N ILE A 31 -0.49 -1.05 10.02
CA ILE A 31 0.29 -2.28 9.86
C ILE A 31 0.50 -2.60 8.37
N ILE A 32 -0.51 -2.40 7.53
CA ILE A 32 -0.39 -2.61 6.08
C ILE A 32 0.62 -1.62 5.48
N ASP A 33 0.52 -0.35 5.89
CA ASP A 33 1.42 0.70 5.41
C ASP A 33 2.87 0.42 5.83
N GLU A 34 3.10 -0.02 7.07
CA GLU A 34 4.41 -0.41 7.59
C GLU A 34 5.03 -1.56 6.78
N VAL A 35 4.25 -2.62 6.50
CA VAL A 35 4.72 -3.76 5.69
C VAL A 35 5.10 -3.31 4.28
N ILE A 36 4.27 -2.49 3.64
CA ILE A 36 4.54 -1.98 2.29
C ILE A 36 5.82 -1.14 2.26
N CYS A 37 5.95 -0.19 3.20
CA CYS A 37 7.11 0.68 3.27
C CYS A 37 8.39 -0.09 3.58
N MET A 38 8.34 -1.08 4.49
CA MET A 38 9.49 -1.93 4.78
C MET A 38 9.93 -2.74 3.57
N LEU A 39 8.99 -3.34 2.84
CA LEU A 39 9.29 -4.06 1.60
C LEU A 39 9.91 -3.14 0.55
N ALA A 40 9.32 -1.96 0.32
CA ALA A 40 9.83 -0.99 -0.64
C ALA A 40 11.25 -0.50 -0.27
N GLU A 41 11.51 -0.23 1.01
CA GLU A 41 12.84 0.16 1.47
C GLU A 41 13.87 -0.96 1.33
N THR A 42 13.48 -2.20 1.68
CA THR A 42 14.37 -3.37 1.62
C THR A 42 14.79 -3.64 0.18
N LEU A 43 13.81 -3.65 -0.73
CA LEU A 43 14.03 -3.88 -2.16
C LEU A 43 14.77 -2.71 -2.81
N GLY A 44 14.54 -1.48 -2.37
CA GLY A 44 15.24 -0.29 -2.89
C GLY A 44 16.69 -0.17 -2.43
N ARG A 45 17.04 -0.73 -1.26
CA ARG A 45 18.41 -0.63 -0.69
C ARG A 45 19.30 -1.84 -0.98
N SER A 46 18.73 -2.99 -1.34
CA SER A 46 19.48 -4.23 -1.54
C SER A 46 19.16 -4.86 -2.88
N SER A 47 20.14 -4.86 -3.78
CA SER A 47 20.04 -5.56 -5.06
C SER A 47 19.82 -7.06 -4.89
N ILE A 48 20.39 -7.67 -3.84
CA ILE A 48 20.21 -9.09 -3.54
C ILE A 48 18.73 -9.39 -3.25
N TRP A 49 18.10 -8.60 -2.38
CA TRP A 49 16.68 -8.80 -2.05
C TRP A 49 15.76 -8.41 -3.21
N HIS A 50 16.13 -7.39 -3.98
CA HIS A 50 15.45 -7.03 -5.21
C HIS A 50 15.42 -8.20 -6.20
N ASP A 51 16.57 -8.76 -6.53
CA ASP A 51 16.70 -9.87 -7.48
C ASP A 51 16.02 -11.14 -6.93
N ARG A 52 16.08 -11.36 -5.61
CA ARG A 52 15.37 -12.45 -4.95
C ARG A 52 13.86 -12.32 -5.13
N PHE A 53 13.32 -11.12 -4.91
CA PHE A 53 11.90 -10.85 -5.09
C PHE A 53 11.46 -11.00 -6.55
N HIS A 54 12.26 -10.48 -7.49
CA HIS A 54 12.04 -10.68 -8.92
C HIS A 54 11.96 -12.17 -9.26
N GLY A 55 12.93 -12.98 -8.80
CA GLY A 55 12.91 -14.43 -9.02
C GLY A 55 11.68 -15.12 -8.42
N LEU A 56 11.20 -14.67 -7.26
CA LEU A 56 9.94 -15.17 -6.69
C LEU A 56 8.73 -14.79 -7.54
N GLN A 57 8.68 -13.57 -8.09
CA GLN A 57 7.62 -13.14 -9.00
C GLN A 57 7.61 -13.99 -10.28
N GLU A 58 8.78 -14.29 -10.86
CA GLU A 58 8.92 -15.16 -12.04
C GLU A 58 8.43 -16.59 -11.77
N ILE A 59 8.88 -17.20 -10.65
CA ILE A 59 8.49 -18.57 -10.26
C ILE A 59 6.98 -18.68 -10.08
N LEU A 60 6.35 -17.64 -9.51
CA LEU A 60 4.92 -17.59 -9.24
C LEU A 60 4.08 -17.06 -10.42
N LEU A 61 4.71 -16.84 -11.58
CA LEU A 61 4.08 -16.30 -12.79
C LEU A 61 3.32 -14.99 -12.52
N LYS A 62 3.88 -14.14 -11.66
CA LYS A 62 3.35 -12.80 -11.35
C LYS A 62 3.95 -11.76 -12.28
N THR A 63 3.19 -10.71 -12.53
CA THR A 63 3.69 -9.52 -13.24
C THR A 63 4.78 -8.87 -12.40
N PHE A 64 5.92 -8.61 -13.02
CA PHE A 64 6.97 -7.82 -12.38
C PHE A 64 6.44 -6.43 -12.03
N LEU A 65 6.36 -6.17 -10.74
CA LEU A 65 5.97 -4.88 -10.19
C LEU A 65 6.89 -4.57 -9.02
N GLU A 66 7.57 -3.43 -9.11
CA GLU A 66 8.34 -2.89 -8.00
C GLU A 66 7.40 -2.46 -6.86
N MET A 67 7.80 -2.74 -5.63
CA MET A 67 7.12 -2.21 -4.45
C MET A 67 7.39 -0.70 -4.32
N GLN A 68 6.38 0.06 -3.92
CA GLN A 68 6.48 1.51 -3.76
C GLN A 68 6.16 1.92 -2.33
N SER A 69 6.96 2.83 -1.78
CA SER A 69 6.67 3.45 -0.50
C SER A 69 5.42 4.32 -0.58
N ILE A 70 4.65 4.34 0.50
CA ILE A 70 3.47 5.18 0.62
C ILE A 70 3.90 6.58 1.03
N PHE A 71 3.62 7.58 0.19
CA PHE A 71 3.85 8.97 0.55
C PHE A 71 2.57 9.59 1.13
N ALA A 72 2.66 10.13 2.36
CA ALA A 72 1.53 10.64 3.15
C ALA A 72 0.67 11.74 2.48
N ILE A 73 1.12 12.30 1.35
CA ILE A 73 0.51 13.45 0.69
C ILE A 73 -0.65 13.01 -0.24
N ARG A 74 -0.70 11.76 -0.72
CA ARG A 74 -1.69 11.32 -1.73
C ARG A 74 -2.17 9.89 -1.50
N TRP A 75 -3.47 9.74 -1.27
CA TRP A 75 -4.15 8.45 -1.21
C TRP A 75 -4.03 7.65 -2.52
N LEU A 76 -3.84 8.32 -3.67
CA LEU A 76 -3.53 7.69 -4.95
C LEU A 76 -2.25 6.85 -4.86
N SER A 77 -1.18 7.38 -4.25
CA SER A 77 0.08 6.65 -4.04
C SER A 77 -0.12 5.45 -3.11
N ARG A 78 -0.96 5.62 -2.07
CA ARG A 78 -1.32 4.52 -1.19
C ARG A 78 -2.10 3.42 -1.91
N GLY A 79 -3.08 3.79 -2.73
CA GLY A 79 -3.87 2.87 -3.53
C GLY A 79 -3.01 2.08 -4.51
N GLU A 80 -2.10 2.73 -5.21
CA GLU A 80 -1.18 2.05 -6.12
C GLU A 80 -0.26 1.07 -5.37
N ALA A 81 0.32 1.47 -4.25
CA ALA A 81 1.19 0.62 -3.45
C ALA A 81 0.45 -0.62 -2.89
N ILE A 82 -0.79 -0.43 -2.41
CA ILE A 82 -1.65 -1.52 -1.93
C ILE A 82 -2.00 -2.49 -3.06
N LEU A 83 -2.39 -1.98 -4.23
CA LEU A 83 -2.72 -2.81 -5.39
C LEU A 83 -1.52 -3.63 -5.88
N ARG A 84 -0.31 -3.04 -5.86
CA ARG A 84 0.94 -3.75 -6.17
C ARG A 84 1.24 -4.86 -5.17
N LEU A 85 1.04 -4.60 -3.87
CA LEU A 85 1.18 -5.63 -2.83
C LEU A 85 0.17 -6.77 -3.06
N VAL A 86 -1.10 -6.46 -3.33
CA VAL A 86 -2.13 -7.48 -3.60
C VAL A 86 -1.75 -8.36 -4.79
N ALA A 87 -1.31 -7.75 -5.90
CA ALA A 87 -0.91 -8.48 -7.10
C ALA A 87 0.25 -9.46 -6.84
N ASN A 88 1.15 -9.10 -5.92
CA ASN A 88 2.37 -9.85 -5.60
C ASN A 88 2.39 -10.44 -4.20
N LEU A 89 1.23 -10.54 -3.53
CA LEU A 89 1.15 -10.95 -2.13
C LEU A 89 1.83 -12.29 -1.86
N PRO A 90 1.67 -13.33 -2.71
CA PRO A 90 2.37 -14.60 -2.48
C PRO A 90 3.90 -14.47 -2.53
N ALA A 91 4.44 -13.67 -3.46
CA ALA A 91 5.88 -13.42 -3.56
C ALA A 91 6.38 -12.61 -2.36
N ALA A 92 5.61 -11.61 -1.91
CA ALA A 92 5.94 -10.78 -0.76
C ALA A 92 5.96 -11.60 0.54
N VAL A 93 4.96 -12.47 0.76
CA VAL A 93 4.91 -13.34 1.95
C VAL A 93 6.08 -14.33 1.97
N LEU A 94 6.47 -14.90 0.82
CA LEU A 94 7.65 -15.77 0.75
C LEU A 94 8.95 -15.02 1.03
N LEU A 95 9.11 -13.81 0.51
CA LEU A 95 10.27 -12.97 0.80
C LEU A 95 10.35 -12.62 2.29
N LEU A 96 9.22 -12.27 2.91
CA LEU A 96 9.14 -11.99 4.34
C LEU A 96 9.53 -13.20 5.19
N HIS A 97 9.12 -14.41 4.80
CA HIS A 97 9.54 -15.63 5.49
C HIS A 97 11.07 -15.80 5.51
N GLU A 98 11.77 -15.35 4.47
CA GLU A 98 13.24 -15.42 4.38
C GLU A 98 13.93 -14.27 5.12
N TYR A 99 13.33 -13.08 5.14
CA TYR A 99 13.97 -11.84 5.63
C TYR A 99 13.57 -11.44 7.05
N ASP A 100 12.28 -11.50 7.37
CA ASP A 100 11.71 -11.02 8.64
C ASP A 100 10.53 -11.89 9.08
N THR A 101 10.85 -12.88 9.93
CA THR A 101 9.87 -13.82 10.49
C THR A 101 8.78 -13.16 11.32
N VAL A 102 9.04 -12.01 11.95
CA VAL A 102 8.03 -11.30 12.75
C VAL A 102 6.97 -10.71 11.83
N THR A 103 7.41 -9.98 10.80
CA THR A 103 6.49 -9.41 9.82
C THR A 103 5.79 -10.48 8.99
N TYR A 104 6.47 -11.60 8.71
CA TYR A 104 5.86 -12.77 8.08
C TYR A 104 4.65 -13.30 8.88
N GLU A 105 4.76 -13.46 10.20
CA GLU A 105 3.66 -13.95 11.04
C GLU A 105 2.45 -13.01 11.04
N VAL A 106 2.68 -11.70 10.90
CA VAL A 106 1.61 -10.72 10.71
C VAL A 106 0.99 -10.87 9.31
N ALA A 107 1.83 -10.87 8.26
CA ALA A 107 1.40 -10.87 6.87
C ALA A 107 0.65 -12.16 6.47
N ARG A 108 0.98 -13.31 7.08
CA ARG A 108 0.25 -14.57 6.85
C ARG A 108 -1.12 -14.62 7.53
N GLY A 109 -1.40 -13.72 8.48
CA GLY A 109 -2.62 -13.74 9.28
C GLY A 109 -3.87 -13.39 8.48
N TYR A 110 -5.00 -14.04 8.77
CA TYR A 110 -6.28 -13.75 8.11
C TYR A 110 -6.69 -12.28 8.22
N LYS A 111 -6.45 -11.66 9.38
CA LYS A 111 -6.78 -10.25 9.63
C LYS A 111 -6.05 -9.32 8.65
N PHE A 112 -4.76 -9.56 8.43
CA PHE A 112 -3.96 -8.79 7.49
C PHE A 112 -4.51 -8.90 6.07
N HIS A 113 -4.78 -10.12 5.60
CA HIS A 113 -5.37 -10.36 4.28
C HIS A 113 -6.71 -9.65 4.14
N PHE A 114 -7.61 -9.82 5.11
CA PHE A 114 -8.93 -9.18 5.07
C PHE A 114 -8.82 -7.66 4.96
N CYS A 115 -8.00 -7.02 5.79
CA CYS A 115 -7.80 -5.58 5.75
C CYS A 115 -7.14 -5.11 4.44
N LEU A 116 -6.17 -5.87 3.92
CA LEU A 116 -5.47 -5.55 2.68
C LEU A 116 -6.42 -5.58 1.48
N PHE A 117 -7.20 -6.65 1.33
CA PHE A 117 -8.16 -6.77 0.22
C PHE A 117 -9.30 -5.76 0.37
N PHE A 118 -9.81 -5.54 1.58
CA PHE A 118 -10.81 -4.50 1.83
C PHE A 118 -10.32 -3.10 1.41
N LEU A 119 -9.09 -2.73 1.79
CA LEU A 119 -8.50 -1.46 1.38
C LEU A 119 -8.28 -1.38 -0.13
N ALA A 120 -7.83 -2.48 -0.75
CA ALA A 120 -7.62 -2.52 -2.18
C ALA A 120 -8.91 -2.25 -2.96
N ASP A 121 -10.02 -2.90 -2.56
CA ASP A 121 -11.33 -2.68 -3.17
C ASP A 121 -11.81 -1.24 -2.97
N LEU A 122 -11.73 -0.72 -1.74
CA LEU A 122 -12.13 0.65 -1.43
C LEU A 122 -11.32 1.68 -2.23
N LEU A 123 -9.99 1.53 -2.26
CA LEU A 123 -9.11 2.46 -2.95
C LEU A 123 -9.22 2.35 -4.47
N ALA A 124 -9.52 1.17 -5.01
CA ALA A 124 -9.80 1.00 -6.44
C ALA A 124 -11.04 1.80 -6.86
N GLU A 125 -12.11 1.76 -6.06
CA GLU A 125 -13.31 2.57 -6.33
C GLU A 125 -13.05 4.06 -6.17
N LEU A 126 -12.37 4.47 -5.10
CA LEU A 126 -12.01 5.87 -4.92
C LEU A 126 -11.18 6.35 -6.11
N ASN A 127 -10.18 5.59 -6.56
CA ASN A 127 -9.29 5.96 -7.66
C ASN A 127 -10.02 6.22 -8.98
N ARG A 128 -11.22 5.65 -9.20
CA ARG A 128 -12.05 5.93 -10.38
C ARG A 128 -12.72 7.30 -10.35
N LEU A 129 -12.83 7.91 -9.17
CA LEU A 129 -13.47 9.22 -8.97
C LEU A 129 -12.49 10.40 -9.16
N ASN A 130 -11.20 10.11 -9.31
CA ASN A 130 -10.15 11.07 -9.69
C ASN A 130 -10.01 11.20 -11.20
#